data_AF-A0A4V3DKS5-F1
#
_entry.id   AF-A0A4V3DKS5-F1
#
_cell.length_a   1.000
_cell.length_b   1.000
_cell.length_c   1.000
_cell.angle_alpha   90.00
_cell.angle_beta   90.00
_cell.angle_gamma   90.00
#
_symmetry.space_group_name_H-M   'P 1'
#
loop_
_entity.id
_entity.type
_entity.pdbx_description
1 polymer ?
#
loop_
_entity_poly.entity_id
_entity_poly.type
_entity_poly.pdbx_seq_one_letter_code
_entity_poly.pdbx_strand_id
1 'polypeptide(L)'
;MNDSSNPIQGVTDEQIRTALTRLRDAKPLFSTVDVIRAVLDFYHRDVGTPGGASPNAQFGKRLMKHAHEFGIVRVPPDQTVNDGEGSTTTAAMWRWAP
;
A
#
# COMPACT_ATOMS: atom_id res chain seq x y z
N MET A 1 -16.86 14.78 -17.68
CA MET A 1 -16.66 13.49 -17.00
C MET A 1 -15.48 13.69 -16.08
N ASN A 2 -15.71 13.83 -14.77
CA ASN A 2 -14.62 13.88 -13.79
C ASN A 2 -14.03 12.48 -13.72
N ASP A 3 -12.75 12.39 -14.01
CA ASP A 3 -11.97 11.15 -13.99
C ASP A 3 -11.76 10.74 -12.52
N SER A 4 -12.74 10.04 -11.96
CA SER A 4 -12.75 9.53 -10.58
C SER A 4 -11.79 8.35 -10.35
N SER A 5 -10.80 8.13 -11.23
CA SER A 5 -10.35 6.78 -11.53
C SER A 5 -9.08 6.30 -10.81
N ASN A 6 -8.57 7.02 -9.81
CA ASN A 6 -7.53 6.47 -8.92
C ASN A 6 -7.49 7.18 -7.55
N PRO A 7 -8.12 6.63 -6.50
CA PRO A 7 -8.24 7.28 -5.19
C PRO A 7 -6.88 7.55 -4.52
N ILE A 8 -5.80 6.97 -5.06
CA ILE A 8 -4.43 7.11 -4.54
C ILE A 8 -3.77 8.42 -4.96
N GLN A 9 -4.19 9.04 -6.06
CA GLN A 9 -3.55 10.26 -6.55
C GLN A 9 -3.69 11.44 -5.57
N GLY A 10 -4.74 11.44 -4.74
CA GLY A 10 -4.97 12.44 -3.70
C GLY A 10 -4.25 12.15 -2.37
N VAL A 11 -3.59 11.01 -2.22
CA VAL A 11 -2.94 10.65 -0.95
C VAL A 11 -1.64 11.44 -0.77
N THR A 12 -1.51 12.08 0.38
CA THR A 12 -0.30 12.81 0.81
C THR A 12 0.67 11.91 1.58
N ASP A 13 1.95 12.28 1.62
CA ASP A 13 2.94 11.52 2.43
C ASP A 13 2.62 11.57 3.93
N GLU A 14 1.97 12.63 4.41
CA GLU A 14 1.55 12.76 5.81
C GLU A 14 0.46 11.75 6.18
N GLN A 15 -0.50 11.53 5.27
CA GLN A 15 -1.51 10.47 5.44
C GLN A 15 -0.84 9.08 5.46
N ILE A 16 0.17 8.87 4.62
CA ILE A 16 0.94 7.61 4.63
C ILE A 16 1.70 7.44 5.96
N ARG A 17 2.37 8.48 6.46
CA ARG A 17 3.03 8.44 7.78
C ARG A 17 2.05 8.10 8.89
N THR A 18 0.89 8.76 8.91
CA THR A 18 -0.17 8.50 9.89
C THR A 18 -0.64 7.05 9.83
N ALA A 19 -0.88 6.51 8.62
CA ALA A 19 -1.27 5.13 8.43
C ALA A 19 -0.18 4.13 8.88
N LEU A 20 1.08 4.41 8.56
CA LEU A 20 2.22 3.61 9.00
C LEU A 20 2.33 3.60 10.54
N THR A 21 2.22 4.76 11.20
CA THR A 21 2.22 4.82 12.67
C THR A 21 1.13 3.95 13.28
N ARG A 22 -0.09 3.96 12.73
CA ARG A 22 -1.19 3.08 13.18
C ARG A 22 -0.88 1.60 12.97
N LEU A 23 -0.22 1.24 11.87
CA LEU A 23 0.18 -0.14 11.58
C LEU A 23 1.32 -0.61 12.49
N ARG A 24 2.16 0.29 13.00
CA ARG A 24 3.34 -0.06 13.80
C ARG A 24 3.02 -0.89 15.03
N ASP A 25 1.97 -0.51 15.72
CA ASP A 25 1.58 -1.16 16.97
C ASP A 25 0.85 -2.49 16.72
N ALA A 26 0.24 -2.65 15.55
CA ALA A 26 -0.59 -3.81 15.21
C ALA A 26 0.16 -4.90 14.44
N LYS A 27 1.16 -4.53 13.61
CA LYS A 27 1.75 -5.44 12.62
C LYS A 27 3.28 -5.24 12.52
N PRO A 28 4.10 -6.24 12.90
CA PRO A 28 5.54 -6.21 12.68
C PRO A 28 5.92 -6.41 11.20
N LEU A 29 5.05 -7.09 10.43
CA LEU A 29 5.17 -7.30 9.00
C LEU A 29 3.82 -6.92 8.36
N PHE A 30 3.85 -6.07 7.33
CA PHE A 30 2.64 -5.57 6.67
C PHE A 30 2.84 -5.45 5.17
N SER A 31 1.74 -5.49 4.42
CA SER A 31 1.74 -5.38 2.96
C SER A 31 1.47 -3.95 2.49
N THR A 32 1.79 -3.64 1.24
CA THR A 32 1.35 -2.39 0.60
C THR A 32 -0.18 -2.22 0.69
N VAL A 33 -0.94 -3.32 0.58
CA VAL A 33 -2.41 -3.30 0.71
C VAL A 33 -2.85 -2.88 2.12
N ASP A 34 -2.13 -3.30 3.17
CA ASP A 34 -2.41 -2.85 4.54
C ASP A 34 -2.24 -1.34 4.68
N VAL A 35 -1.21 -0.77 4.05
CA VAL A 35 -0.98 0.69 4.06
C VAL A 35 -2.10 1.42 3.33
N ILE A 36 -2.49 0.94 2.15
CA ILE A 36 -3.59 1.55 1.37
C ILE A 36 -4.87 1.55 2.20
N ARG A 37 -5.21 0.43 2.85
CA ARG A 37 -6.38 0.35 3.73
C ARG A 37 -6.27 1.28 4.94
N ALA A 38 -5.10 1.37 5.56
CA ALA A 38 -4.92 2.26 6.70
C ALA A 38 -5.03 3.74 6.33
N VAL A 39 -4.84 4.10 5.05
CA VAL A 39 -5.04 5.46 4.52
C VAL A 39 -6.48 5.70 4.07
N LEU A 40 -7.06 4.77 3.33
CA LEU A 40 -8.33 4.96 2.62
C LEU A 40 -9.54 4.28 3.28
N ASP A 41 -9.33 3.48 4.33
CA ASP A 41 -10.30 2.55 4.95
C ASP A 41 -10.83 1.43 4.04
N PHE A 42 -10.43 1.42 2.76
CA PHE A 42 -10.73 0.36 1.79
C PHE A 42 -9.57 0.17 0.80
N TYR A 43 -9.61 -0.92 0.02
CA TYR A 43 -8.69 -1.13 -1.10
C TYR A 43 -9.51 -1.40 -2.36
N HIS A 44 -9.44 -0.49 -3.33
CA HIS A 44 -10.07 -0.70 -4.64
C HIS A 44 -9.09 -1.46 -5.53
N ARG A 45 -9.39 -2.71 -5.86
CA ARG A 45 -8.65 -3.39 -6.93
C ARG A 45 -9.18 -2.83 -8.25
N ASP A 46 -8.33 -2.19 -9.03
CA ASP A 46 -8.72 -1.83 -10.39
C ASP A 46 -8.73 -3.08 -11.26
N VAL A 47 -9.90 -3.67 -11.42
CA VAL A 47 -10.12 -4.80 -12.33
C VAL A 47 -9.89 -4.31 -13.77
N GLY A 48 -8.90 -4.89 -14.46
CA GLY A 48 -8.56 -4.54 -15.85
C GLY A 48 -7.38 -3.57 -16.01
N THR A 49 -6.85 -3.00 -14.93
CA THR A 49 -5.62 -2.19 -14.99
C THR A 49 -4.39 -3.09 -15.08
N PRO A 50 -3.45 -2.84 -16.02
CA PRO A 50 -2.19 -3.57 -16.08
C PRO A 50 -1.47 -3.52 -14.73
N GLY A 51 -0.91 -4.65 -14.28
CA GLY A 51 -0.38 -4.79 -12.92
C GLY A 51 0.56 -3.65 -12.47
N GLY A 52 1.38 -3.12 -13.38
CA GLY A 52 2.32 -2.02 -13.10
C GLY A 52 1.70 -0.62 -12.94
N ALA A 53 0.45 -0.43 -13.36
CA ALA A 53 -0.32 0.79 -13.20
C ALA A 53 -1.35 0.70 -12.07
N SER A 54 -1.52 -0.48 -11.45
CA SER A 54 -2.48 -0.68 -10.37
C SER A 54 -2.17 0.18 -9.14
N PRO A 55 -3.21 0.52 -8.35
CA PRO A 55 -3.13 1.06 -7.01
C PRO A 55 -1.97 0.53 -6.17
N ASN A 56 -1.92 -0.79 -5.99
CA ASN A 56 -0.90 -1.50 -5.24
C ASN A 56 0.51 -1.27 -5.81
N ALA A 57 0.69 -1.31 -7.14
CA ALA A 57 2.00 -1.08 -7.75
C ALA A 57 2.48 0.37 -7.61
N GLN A 58 1.60 1.36 -7.79
CA GLN A 58 1.94 2.78 -7.64
C GLN A 58 2.30 3.11 -6.19
N PHE A 59 1.51 2.64 -5.23
CA PHE A 59 1.80 2.82 -3.81
C PHE A 59 3.08 2.10 -3.40
N GLY A 60 3.29 0.87 -3.87
CA GLY A 60 4.52 0.12 -3.60
C GLY A 60 5.78 0.84 -4.09
N LYS A 61 5.73 1.47 -5.27
CA LYS A 61 6.81 2.32 -5.79
C LYS A 61 7.04 3.55 -4.91
N ARG A 62 5.98 4.19 -4.43
CA ARG A 62 6.08 5.36 -3.53
C ARG A 62 6.68 4.98 -2.17
N LEU A 63 6.21 3.90 -1.56
CA LEU A 63 6.78 3.37 -0.32
C LEU A 63 8.26 3.02 -0.49
N MET A 64 8.63 2.41 -1.62
CA MET A 64 10.03 2.14 -1.93
C MET A 64 10.86 3.42 -2.01
N LYS A 65 10.38 4.42 -2.76
CA LYS A 65 11.08 5.69 -2.96
C LYS A 65 11.35 6.43 -1.64
N HIS A 66 10.42 6.36 -0.70
CA HIS A 66 10.48 7.07 0.58
C HIS A 66 10.70 6.13 1.77
N ALA A 67 11.18 4.91 1.54
CA ALA A 67 11.28 3.86 2.58
C ALA A 67 12.12 4.32 3.78
N HIS A 68 13.24 4.99 3.52
CA HIS A 68 14.10 5.56 4.54
C HIS A 68 13.37 6.65 5.37
N GLU A 69 12.66 7.56 4.72
CA GLU A 69 11.92 8.64 5.39
C GLU A 69 10.75 8.12 6.22
N PHE A 70 10.17 6.99 5.81
CA PHE A 70 9.08 6.30 6.50
C PHE A 70 9.57 5.31 7.56
N GLY A 71 10.88 5.07 7.66
CA GLY A 71 11.45 4.13 8.63
C GLY A 71 11.04 2.68 8.37
N ILE A 72 10.92 2.28 7.10
CA ILE A 72 10.50 0.94 6.69
C ILE A 72 11.48 0.34 5.70
N VAL A 73 11.50 -0.99 5.59
CA VAL A 73 12.32 -1.72 4.61
C VAL A 73 11.49 -2.79 3.91
N ARG A 74 11.73 -3.00 2.60
CA ARG A 74 11.05 -4.07 1.85
C ARG A 74 11.60 -5.43 2.26
N VAL A 75 10.70 -6.40 2.34
CA VAL A 75 11.01 -7.80 2.63
C VAL A 75 10.59 -8.65 1.43
N PRO A 76 11.51 -9.04 0.53
CA PRO A 76 11.19 -9.99 -0.51
C PRO A 76 11.01 -11.43 0.06
N PRO A 77 10.24 -12.31 -0.61
CA PRO A 77 9.47 -12.04 -1.83
C PRO A 77 8.15 -11.29 -1.53
N ASP A 78 7.55 -10.73 -2.58
CA ASP A 78 6.17 -10.25 -2.53
C ASP A 78 5.23 -11.42 -2.21
N GLN A 79 4.14 -11.15 -1.49
CA GLN A 79 3.23 -12.19 -1.02
C GLN A 79 1.81 -12.00 -1.56
N THR A 80 1.12 -13.12 -1.75
CA THR A 80 -0.32 -13.12 -2.03
C THR A 80 -1.08 -12.74 -0.75
N VAL A 81 -1.79 -11.62 -0.80
CA VAL A 81 -2.60 -11.09 0.30
C VAL A 81 -4.06 -10.96 -0.12
N ASN A 82 -4.98 -11.02 0.85
CA ASN A 82 -6.40 -10.77 0.59
C ASN A 82 -6.61 -9.29 0.26
N ASP A 83 -7.37 -9.00 -0.80
CA ASP A 83 -7.66 -7.63 -1.27
C ASP A 83 -8.82 -6.94 -0.55
N GLY A 84 -9.55 -7.67 0.30
CA GLY A 84 -10.58 -7.16 1.20
C GLY A 84 -11.98 -7.28 0.62
N GLU A 85 -12.08 -7.71 -0.65
CA GLU A 85 -13.32 -7.92 -1.38
C GLU A 85 -13.55 -9.42 -1.68
N GLY A 86 -12.91 -10.31 -0.90
CA GLY A 86 -13.01 -11.76 -1.05
C GLY A 86 -12.07 -12.35 -2.09
N SER A 87 -11.13 -11.56 -2.62
CA SER A 87 -10.14 -11.97 -3.61
C SER A 87 -8.71 -11.80 -3.09
N THR A 88 -7.72 -12.17 -3.91
CA THR A 88 -6.29 -12.03 -3.57
C THR A 88 -5.50 -11.23 -4.60
N THR A 89 -4.42 -10.61 -4.16
CA THR A 89 -3.45 -9.87 -4.99
C THR A 89 -2.03 -10.09 -4.46
N THR A 90 -1.02 -9.99 -5.33
CA THR A 90 0.39 -10.02 -4.92
C THR A 90 0.81 -8.62 -4.49
N ALA A 91 1.28 -8.47 -3.25
CA ALA A 91 1.71 -7.18 -2.70
C ALA A 91 3.13 -7.25 -2.14
N ALA A 92 3.84 -6.13 -2.22
CA ALA A 92 5.13 -5.98 -1.55
C ALA A 92 4.95 -6.00 -0.03
N MET A 93 5.87 -6.67 0.64
CA MET A 93 5.91 -6.77 2.10
C MET A 93 6.94 -5.82 2.69
N TRP A 94 6.63 -5.30 3.87
CA TRP A 94 7.38 -4.27 4.56
C TRP A 94 7.46 -4.58 6.04
N ARG A 95 8.57 -4.16 6.66
CA ARG A 95 8.76 -4.15 8.11
C ARG A 95 9.38 -2.83 8.53
N TRP A 96 9.34 -2.54 9.82
CA TRP A 96 10.06 -1.42 10.42
C TRP A 96 11.57 -1.58 10.22
N ALA A 97 12.23 -0.49 9.84
CA ALA A 97 13.67 -0.42 9.87
C ALA A 97 14.16 -0.63 11.32
N PRO A 98 15.31 -1.31 11.52
CA PRO A 98 15.90 -1.49 12.85
C PRO A 98 16.30 -0.16 13.50
#